data_AF-A0A494YZC1-F1
#
_entry.id   AF-A0A494YZC1-F1
#
_cell.length_a   1.000
_cell.length_b   1.000
_cell.length_c   1.000
_cell.angle_alpha   90.00
_cell.angle_beta   90.00
_cell.angle_gamma   90.00
#
_symmetry.space_group_name_H-M   'P 1'
#
loop_
_entity.id
_entity.type
_entity.pdbx_description
1 polymer ?
#
loop_
_entity_poly.entity_id
_entity_poly.type
_entity_poly.pdbx_seq_one_letter_code
_entity_poly.pdbx_strand_id
1 'polypeptide(L)'
;MFCHHCGETLHEGTSFCTNCGEKVEQQNSTEQENSNSAQHKQAVNESPLQNNTPPVSKTSPIISKLPIIIPIVSFLVVCIVLTFYYFNEQSKNDKVLELQQIAEDAALEGNFGEAIETLSEALDIRADYEVLSDNLEEIERAQAFSNQLNHVQKLVSDQEFDKADDELSVLKEQSETETGALFESFRDQIVVEEETITIGKIKLEIDSLSTVDALANRLSTLESLSSSEVDEIKTQILDKIVQITNDLVTEQLANSEFAEALDTINKGLSYKTNDEQLLERKAQVEEDKLAFEEAQEKSDQEDLHNRTAAVELTSFTAELNENGDVSFEGSLISTATIPIYSLTAFYAVYDANGQFLFEGFVYIDPYTLEPGDEGYFTGLIEDVNQEVTVEIYNITWYFDE
;
A
#
# COMPACT_ATOMS: atom_id res chain seq x y z
N MET A 1 -51.45 -8.63 -33.80
CA MET A 1 -51.74 -7.46 -34.68
C MET A 1 -50.90 -6.29 -34.18
N PHE A 2 -50.40 -5.42 -35.07
CA PHE A 2 -49.53 -4.30 -34.68
C PHE A 2 -50.28 -2.98 -34.84
N CYS A 3 -49.96 -1.98 -34.01
CA CYS A 3 -50.54 -0.65 -34.15
C CYS A 3 -50.09 -0.01 -35.47
N HIS A 4 -51.02 0.47 -36.28
CA HIS A 4 -50.71 1.13 -37.56
C HIS A 4 -50.02 2.51 -37.39
N HIS A 5 -50.01 3.05 -36.17
CA HIS A 5 -49.43 4.36 -35.87
C HIS A 5 -48.02 4.27 -35.28
N CYS A 6 -47.75 3.35 -34.36
CA CYS A 6 -46.44 3.24 -33.69
C CYS A 6 -45.73 1.88 -33.87
N GLY A 7 -46.35 0.89 -34.50
CA GLY A 7 -45.73 -0.42 -34.76
C GLY A 7 -45.69 -1.38 -33.56
N GLU A 8 -46.20 -0.99 -32.39
CA GLU A 8 -46.21 -1.83 -31.19
C GLU A 8 -47.15 -3.05 -31.32
N THR A 9 -46.81 -4.16 -30.66
CA THR A 9 -47.65 -5.36 -30.60
C THR A 9 -48.93 -5.13 -29.79
N LEU A 10 -50.09 -5.40 -30.38
CA LEU A 10 -51.40 -5.30 -29.73
C LEU A 10 -51.93 -6.68 -29.32
N HIS A 11 -52.38 -6.79 -28.07
CA HIS A 11 -53.10 -7.95 -27.55
C HIS A 11 -54.55 -7.99 -28.09
N GLU A 12 -55.06 -9.20 -28.35
CA GLU A 12 -56.41 -9.41 -28.88
C GLU A 12 -57.48 -8.85 -27.92
N GLY A 13 -58.47 -8.12 -28.46
CA GLY A 13 -59.55 -7.52 -27.67
C GLY A 13 -59.31 -6.07 -27.21
N THR A 14 -58.13 -5.49 -27.47
CA THR A 14 -57.83 -4.09 -27.09
C THR A 14 -58.50 -3.08 -28.03
N SER A 15 -59.13 -2.04 -27.46
CA SER A 15 -59.80 -0.96 -28.22
C SER A 15 -58.90 0.26 -28.49
N PHE A 16 -57.80 0.37 -27.76
CA PHE A 16 -56.80 1.43 -27.86
C PHE A 16 -55.40 0.85 -27.66
N CYS A 17 -54.39 1.42 -28.31
CA CYS A 17 -53.00 1.04 -28.11
C CYS A 17 -52.52 1.50 -26.72
N THR A 18 -51.93 0.59 -25.95
CA THR A 18 -51.40 0.89 -24.61
C THR A 18 -50.14 1.75 -24.63
N ASN A 19 -49.46 1.86 -25.78
CA ASN A 19 -48.23 2.64 -25.92
C ASN A 19 -48.50 4.06 -26.44
N CYS A 20 -49.32 4.23 -27.50
CA CYS A 20 -49.56 5.54 -28.10
C CYS A 20 -50.98 6.10 -27.92
N GLY A 21 -51.93 5.32 -27.35
CA GLY A 21 -53.31 5.76 -27.11
C GLY A 21 -54.25 5.75 -28.32
N GLU A 22 -53.75 5.40 -29.52
CA GLU A 22 -54.54 5.40 -30.76
C GLU A 22 -55.62 4.30 -30.77
N LYS A 23 -56.80 4.60 -31.34
CA LYS A 23 -57.96 3.69 -31.34
C LYS A 23 -57.81 2.59 -32.40
N VAL A 24 -58.06 1.33 -32.01
CA VAL A 24 -57.89 0.16 -32.88
C VAL A 24 -59.25 -0.36 -33.33
N GLU A 25 -59.60 -0.21 -34.61
CA GLU A 25 -60.82 -0.78 -35.19
C GLU A 25 -60.64 -2.27 -35.50
N GLN A 26 -61.39 -3.13 -34.81
CA GLN A 26 -61.43 -4.57 -35.07
C GLN A 26 -62.46 -4.87 -36.16
N GLN A 27 -62.00 -5.31 -37.33
CA GLN A 27 -62.86 -5.89 -38.37
C GLN A 27 -62.62 -7.40 -38.46
N ASN A 28 -63.58 -8.20 -37.99
CA ASN A 28 -63.70 -9.61 -38.34
C ASN A 28 -64.84 -9.76 -39.36
N SER A 29 -64.44 -9.92 -40.62
CA SER A 29 -64.83 -10.93 -41.64
C SER A 29 -66.22 -11.58 -41.48
N THR A 30 -67.09 -11.74 -42.50
CA THR A 30 -66.85 -12.23 -43.88
C THR A 30 -68.17 -12.16 -44.69
N GLU A 31 -68.04 -12.36 -46.02
CA GLU A 31 -69.03 -12.67 -47.09
C GLU A 31 -69.36 -11.49 -48.02
N GLN A 32 -68.74 -11.36 -49.22
CA GLN A 32 -68.97 -12.11 -50.49
C GLN A 32 -70.47 -12.16 -50.88
N GLU A 33 -70.96 -11.91 -52.10
CA GLU A 33 -70.42 -11.66 -53.43
C GLU A 33 -71.60 -11.22 -54.35
N ASN A 34 -71.28 -10.50 -55.43
CA ASN A 34 -71.91 -10.55 -56.77
C ASN A 34 -73.36 -10.06 -57.08
N SER A 35 -73.37 -9.00 -57.91
CA SER A 35 -74.03 -8.89 -59.23
C SER A 35 -75.56 -8.80 -59.41
N ASN A 36 -75.93 -7.75 -60.16
CA ASN A 36 -77.10 -7.54 -61.03
C ASN A 36 -78.45 -7.04 -60.45
N SER A 37 -78.78 -5.82 -60.90
CA SER A 37 -80.06 -5.33 -61.43
C SER A 37 -81.37 -5.37 -60.63
N ALA A 38 -81.89 -4.14 -60.44
CA ALA A 38 -83.24 -3.66 -60.79
C ALA A 38 -84.49 -4.04 -59.93
N GLN A 39 -85.02 -2.99 -59.28
CA GLN A 39 -86.42 -2.48 -59.24
C GLN A 39 -87.65 -3.41 -59.05
N HIS A 40 -88.56 -3.02 -58.13
CA HIS A 40 -90.03 -2.79 -58.34
C HIS A 40 -90.78 -2.54 -57.00
N LYS A 41 -91.97 -1.94 -56.84
CA LYS A 41 -93.02 -1.17 -57.59
C LYS A 41 -94.06 -0.71 -56.50
N GLN A 42 -94.94 0.31 -56.63
CA GLN A 42 -96.24 0.36 -57.36
C GLN A 42 -97.02 1.64 -56.90
N ALA A 43 -97.93 2.31 -57.63
CA ALA A 43 -98.35 2.35 -59.05
C ALA A 43 -99.53 3.36 -59.30
N VAL A 44 -99.86 3.57 -60.61
CA VAL A 44 -101.17 3.92 -61.26
C VAL A 44 -101.51 5.44 -61.43
N ASN A 45 -101.98 6.04 -62.56
CA ASN A 45 -102.11 5.74 -64.02
C ASN A 45 -102.45 7.02 -64.87
N GLU A 46 -102.23 6.91 -66.21
CA GLU A 46 -102.91 7.52 -67.41
C GLU A 46 -102.58 8.91 -68.05
N SER A 47 -101.89 8.86 -69.24
CA SER A 47 -102.14 9.37 -70.63
C SER A 47 -102.60 10.82 -71.00
N PRO A 48 -102.48 11.30 -72.28
CA PRO A 48 -101.40 11.21 -73.31
C PRO A 48 -101.14 12.53 -74.15
N LEU A 49 -100.24 12.43 -75.16
CA LEU A 49 -99.83 13.32 -76.31
C LEU A 49 -98.84 14.49 -76.01
N GLN A 50 -97.63 14.68 -76.59
CA GLN A 50 -96.95 14.62 -77.93
C GLN A 50 -96.56 16.02 -78.47
N ASN A 51 -95.26 16.33 -78.60
CA ASN A 51 -94.52 16.53 -79.87
C ASN A 51 -93.16 17.28 -79.77
N ASN A 52 -92.12 16.63 -80.32
CA ASN A 52 -91.02 17.07 -81.22
C ASN A 52 -89.92 18.11 -80.80
N THR A 53 -88.68 17.59 -80.65
CA THR A 53 -87.37 17.90 -81.34
C THR A 53 -87.06 19.31 -81.96
N PRO A 54 -85.78 19.66 -82.27
CA PRO A 54 -84.52 19.89 -81.52
C PRO A 54 -83.86 21.26 -81.96
N PRO A 55 -82.53 21.51 -82.07
CA PRO A 55 -81.32 21.33 -81.21
C PRO A 55 -80.52 22.66 -80.94
N VAL A 56 -79.33 22.55 -80.29
CA VAL A 56 -78.05 23.32 -80.51
C VAL A 56 -77.47 24.25 -79.38
N SER A 57 -76.17 24.01 -79.10
CA SER A 57 -75.00 24.83 -78.65
C SER A 57 -74.79 25.41 -77.22
N LYS A 58 -73.76 24.85 -76.56
CA LYS A 58 -72.49 25.44 -75.99
C LYS A 58 -72.47 26.66 -75.04
N THR A 59 -72.05 26.37 -73.79
CA THR A 59 -70.96 26.96 -72.94
C THR A 59 -70.89 28.49 -72.74
N SER A 60 -70.72 29.08 -71.55
CA SER A 60 -70.10 28.64 -70.28
C SER A 60 -70.55 29.52 -69.09
N PRO A 61 -70.49 29.04 -67.83
CA PRO A 61 -70.66 29.88 -66.64
C PRO A 61 -69.43 29.86 -65.72
N ILE A 62 -68.86 31.03 -65.46
CA ILE A 62 -68.11 31.33 -64.24
C ILE A 62 -68.83 32.56 -63.67
N ILE A 63 -68.91 32.72 -62.34
CA ILE A 63 -69.61 33.80 -61.60
C ILE A 63 -70.94 33.38 -60.93
N SER A 64 -71.08 32.12 -60.46
CA SER A 64 -72.08 31.78 -59.42
C SER A 64 -71.53 31.06 -58.16
N LYS A 65 -70.20 30.95 -58.00
CA LYS A 65 -69.54 30.25 -56.86
C LYS A 65 -68.72 31.15 -55.91
N LEU A 66 -68.84 32.47 -56.02
CA LEU A 66 -68.04 33.43 -55.25
C LEU A 66 -68.12 33.28 -53.70
N PRO A 67 -69.26 32.93 -53.05
CA PRO A 67 -69.30 32.77 -51.59
C PRO A 67 -68.62 31.49 -51.07
N ILE A 68 -68.22 30.56 -51.95
CA ILE A 68 -67.55 29.29 -51.58
C ILE A 68 -66.02 29.39 -51.78
N ILE A 69 -65.55 30.25 -52.67
CA ILE A 69 -64.10 30.38 -52.98
C ILE A 69 -63.34 31.06 -51.83
N ILE A 70 -63.95 32.06 -51.18
CA ILE A 70 -63.34 32.80 -50.06
C ILE A 70 -62.97 31.88 -48.87
N PRO A 71 -63.86 31.01 -48.34
CA PRO A 71 -63.48 30.10 -47.25
C PRO A 71 -62.45 29.04 -47.68
N ILE A 72 -62.47 28.58 -48.94
CA ILE A 72 -61.49 27.62 -49.46
C ILE A 72 -60.09 28.23 -49.52
N VAL A 73 -59.97 29.46 -50.05
CA VAL A 73 -58.68 30.16 -50.11
C VAL A 73 -58.17 30.47 -48.71
N SER A 74 -59.04 30.92 -47.79
CA SER A 74 -58.67 31.12 -46.39
C SER A 74 -58.18 29.83 -45.72
N PHE A 75 -58.85 28.70 -45.98
CA PHE A 75 -58.43 27.39 -45.49
C PHE A 75 -57.07 26.97 -46.05
N LEU A 76 -56.85 27.13 -47.36
CA LEU A 76 -55.55 26.81 -47.98
C LEU A 76 -54.40 27.66 -47.42
N VAL A 77 -54.63 28.95 -47.19
CA VAL A 77 -53.62 29.84 -46.57
C VAL A 77 -53.30 29.39 -45.15
N VAL A 78 -54.31 29.06 -44.34
CA VAL A 78 -54.10 28.51 -42.98
C VAL A 78 -53.33 27.20 -43.04
N CYS A 79 -53.69 26.27 -43.93
CA CYS A 79 -52.95 25.02 -44.11
C CYS A 79 -51.49 25.26 -44.49
N ILE A 80 -51.21 26.15 -45.44
CA ILE A 80 -49.84 26.48 -45.84
C ILE A 80 -49.03 27.06 -44.67
N VAL A 81 -49.62 27.98 -43.89
CA VAL A 81 -48.97 28.56 -42.71
C VAL A 81 -48.70 27.49 -41.64
N LEU A 82 -49.66 26.61 -41.37
CA LEU A 82 -49.50 25.52 -40.41
C LEU A 82 -48.44 24.51 -40.86
N THR A 83 -48.43 24.14 -42.15
CA THR A 83 -47.42 23.25 -42.71
C THR A 83 -46.03 23.89 -42.65
N PHE A 84 -45.90 25.16 -43.00
CA PHE A 84 -44.63 25.89 -42.90
C PHE A 84 -44.15 25.97 -41.45
N TYR A 85 -45.04 26.30 -40.51
CA TYR A 85 -44.74 26.33 -39.08
C TYR A 85 -44.28 24.95 -38.59
N TYR A 86 -45.00 23.87 -38.94
CA TYR A 86 -44.65 22.51 -38.57
C TYR A 86 -43.25 22.12 -39.07
N PHE A 87 -42.93 22.35 -40.35
CA PHE A 87 -41.60 22.04 -40.89
C PHE A 87 -40.48 22.86 -40.24
N ASN A 88 -40.74 24.14 -39.94
CA ASN A 88 -39.78 24.98 -39.24
C ASN A 88 -39.53 24.49 -37.80
N GLU A 89 -40.60 24.11 -37.08
CA GLU A 89 -40.48 23.56 -35.72
C GLU A 89 -39.77 22.20 -35.72
N GLN A 90 -40.05 21.34 -36.71
CA GLN A 90 -39.34 20.07 -36.88
C GLN A 90 -37.85 20.29 -37.13
N SER A 91 -37.50 21.19 -38.05
CA SER A 91 -36.10 21.49 -38.35
C SER A 91 -35.33 22.03 -37.15
N LYS A 92 -35.98 22.83 -36.28
CA LYS A 92 -35.37 23.30 -35.03
C LYS A 92 -35.17 22.16 -34.04
N ASN A 93 -36.15 21.27 -33.90
CA ASN A 93 -36.05 20.12 -32.99
C ASN A 93 -34.95 19.17 -33.43
N ASP A 94 -34.88 18.85 -34.72
CA ASP A 94 -33.83 17.99 -35.28
C ASP A 94 -32.44 18.60 -35.04
N LYS A 95 -32.30 19.92 -35.22
CA LYS A 95 -31.02 20.61 -34.97
C LYS A 95 -30.64 20.61 -33.48
N VAL A 96 -31.60 20.83 -32.59
CA VAL A 96 -31.36 20.82 -31.14
C VAL A 96 -30.94 19.42 -30.66
N LEU A 97 -31.58 18.36 -31.14
CA LEU A 97 -31.22 17.00 -30.78
C LEU A 97 -29.82 16.61 -31.31
N GLU A 98 -29.47 17.07 -32.52
CA GLU A 98 -28.13 16.89 -33.07
C GLU A 98 -27.07 17.60 -32.21
N LEU A 99 -27.30 18.87 -31.84
CA LEU A 99 -26.39 19.63 -30.97
C LEU A 99 -26.27 19.00 -29.58
N GLN A 100 -27.38 18.55 -28.99
CA GLN A 100 -27.38 17.84 -27.72
C GLN A 100 -26.48 16.60 -27.78
N GLN A 101 -26.65 15.76 -28.81
CA GLN A 101 -25.84 14.56 -28.97
C GLN A 101 -24.35 14.87 -29.12
N ILE A 102 -24.00 15.87 -29.95
CA ILE A 102 -22.60 16.30 -30.12
C ILE A 102 -22.00 16.75 -28.80
N ALA A 103 -22.75 17.50 -27.99
CA ALA A 103 -22.30 17.96 -26.70
C ALA A 103 -22.12 16.82 -25.69
N GLU A 104 -23.06 15.86 -25.66
CA GLU A 104 -22.96 14.67 -24.81
C GLU A 104 -21.73 13.83 -25.15
N ASP A 105 -21.48 13.58 -26.45
CA ASP A 105 -20.29 12.87 -26.92
C ASP A 105 -19.01 13.62 -26.56
N ALA A 106 -18.97 14.94 -26.78
CA ALA A 106 -17.82 15.78 -26.40
C ALA A 106 -17.56 15.77 -24.88
N ALA A 107 -18.60 15.79 -24.05
CA ALA A 107 -18.48 15.71 -22.60
C ALA A 107 -17.94 14.35 -22.14
N LEU A 108 -18.40 13.24 -22.75
CA LEU A 108 -17.91 11.90 -22.46
C LEU A 108 -16.43 11.72 -22.85
N GLU A 109 -15.97 12.46 -23.86
CA GLU A 109 -14.55 12.51 -24.25
C GLU A 109 -13.71 13.46 -23.37
N GLY A 110 -14.32 14.16 -22.40
CA GLY A 110 -13.67 15.13 -21.53
C GLY A 110 -13.50 16.52 -22.14
N ASN A 111 -14.06 16.77 -23.34
CA ASN A 111 -14.03 18.05 -24.03
C ASN A 111 -15.14 18.98 -23.52
N PHE A 112 -15.16 19.24 -22.21
CA PHE A 112 -16.26 19.96 -21.55
C PHE A 112 -16.49 21.38 -22.09
N GLY A 113 -15.43 22.08 -22.52
CA GLY A 113 -15.56 23.41 -23.12
C GLY A 113 -16.38 23.42 -24.42
N GLU A 114 -16.12 22.43 -25.29
CA GLU A 114 -16.86 22.26 -26.55
C GLU A 114 -18.31 21.84 -26.28
N ALA A 115 -18.52 20.95 -25.30
CA ALA A 115 -19.85 20.52 -24.90
C ALA A 115 -20.72 21.68 -24.37
N ILE A 116 -20.16 22.54 -23.51
CA ILE A 116 -20.83 23.74 -22.98
C ILE A 116 -21.20 24.72 -24.10
N GLU A 117 -20.26 24.99 -25.02
CA GLU A 117 -20.51 25.87 -26.16
C GLU A 117 -21.63 25.32 -27.06
N THR A 118 -21.61 24.01 -27.33
CA THR A 118 -22.59 23.33 -28.18
C THR A 118 -24.00 23.30 -27.56
N LEU A 119 -24.10 23.06 -26.24
CA LEU A 119 -25.40 23.14 -25.54
C LEU A 119 -25.92 24.57 -25.44
N SER A 120 -25.03 25.56 -25.30
CA SER A 120 -25.41 26.97 -25.33
C SER A 120 -26.02 27.34 -26.69
N GLU A 121 -25.45 26.85 -27.80
CA GLU A 121 -26.03 27.01 -29.14
C GLU A 121 -27.43 26.34 -29.23
N ALA A 122 -27.61 25.16 -28.64
CA ALA A 122 -28.90 24.48 -28.62
C ALA A 122 -29.97 25.27 -27.82
N LEU A 123 -29.59 25.85 -26.68
CA LEU A 123 -30.45 26.69 -25.84
C LEU A 123 -30.83 28.01 -26.53
N ASP A 124 -29.96 28.57 -27.38
CA ASP A 124 -30.31 29.75 -28.20
C ASP A 124 -31.44 29.46 -29.20
N ILE A 125 -31.59 28.20 -29.64
CA ILE A 125 -32.69 27.75 -30.50
C ILE A 125 -33.95 27.46 -29.68
N ARG A 126 -33.80 26.88 -28.48
CA ARG A 126 -34.88 26.45 -27.56
C ARG A 126 -34.55 26.78 -26.10
N ALA A 127 -34.74 28.04 -25.71
CA ALA A 127 -34.40 28.52 -24.37
C ALA A 127 -35.18 27.85 -23.22
N ASP A 128 -36.39 27.36 -23.50
CA ASP A 128 -37.27 26.76 -22.48
C ASP A 128 -37.14 25.22 -22.41
N TYR A 129 -36.11 24.63 -23.04
CA TYR A 129 -35.93 23.18 -23.01
C TYR A 129 -35.12 22.74 -21.78
N GLU A 130 -35.84 22.35 -20.72
CA GLU A 130 -35.30 21.99 -19.40
C GLU A 130 -34.15 20.98 -19.46
N VAL A 131 -34.26 19.92 -20.28
CA VAL A 131 -33.22 18.88 -20.41
C VAL A 131 -31.86 19.45 -20.85
N LEU A 132 -31.84 20.44 -21.75
CA LEU A 132 -30.56 21.07 -22.16
C LEU A 132 -29.95 21.90 -21.04
N SER A 133 -30.80 22.55 -20.23
CA SER A 133 -30.35 23.30 -19.07
C SER A 133 -29.75 22.36 -18.02
N ASP A 134 -30.41 21.23 -17.76
CA ASP A 134 -29.93 20.21 -16.82
C ASP A 134 -28.61 19.59 -17.29
N ASN A 135 -28.52 19.22 -18.58
CA ASN A 135 -27.30 18.69 -19.18
C ASN A 135 -26.15 19.71 -19.12
N LEU A 136 -26.44 20.98 -19.38
CA LEU A 136 -25.44 22.06 -19.30
C LEU A 136 -24.91 22.19 -17.86
N GLU A 137 -25.80 22.20 -16.87
CA GLU A 137 -25.43 22.27 -15.45
C GLU A 137 -24.57 21.07 -15.02
N GLU A 138 -24.91 19.86 -15.49
CA GLU A 138 -24.14 18.65 -15.22
C GLU A 138 -22.73 18.70 -15.85
N ILE A 139 -22.62 19.16 -17.09
CA ILE A 139 -21.34 19.29 -17.79
C ILE A 139 -20.48 20.40 -17.17
N GLU A 140 -21.06 21.51 -16.72
CA GLU A 140 -20.35 22.56 -15.98
C GLU A 140 -19.79 22.04 -14.66
N ARG A 141 -20.55 21.21 -13.93
CA ARG A 141 -20.04 20.51 -12.73
C ARG A 141 -18.91 19.56 -13.09
N ALA A 142 -19.05 18.74 -14.12
CA ALA A 142 -18.00 17.84 -14.58
C ALA A 142 -16.71 18.59 -14.98
N GLN A 143 -16.84 19.76 -15.61
CA GLN A 143 -15.70 20.63 -15.91
C GLN A 143 -15.02 21.14 -14.64
N ALA A 144 -15.79 21.54 -13.62
CA ALA A 144 -15.24 21.97 -12.34
C ALA A 144 -14.45 20.83 -11.66
N PHE A 145 -14.98 19.61 -11.66
CA PHE A 145 -14.30 18.41 -11.18
C PHE A 145 -12.99 18.16 -11.93
N SER A 146 -13.02 18.24 -13.26
CA SER A 146 -11.82 18.09 -14.09
C SER A 146 -10.76 19.12 -13.73
N ASN A 147 -11.15 20.38 -13.54
CA ASN A 147 -10.22 21.44 -13.15
C ASN A 147 -9.61 21.22 -11.76
N GLN A 148 -10.39 20.76 -10.79
CA GLN A 148 -9.90 20.41 -9.45
C GLN A 148 -8.93 19.22 -9.51
N LEU A 149 -9.29 18.16 -10.24
CA LEU A 149 -8.42 17.00 -10.40
C LEU A 149 -7.09 17.35 -11.09
N ASN A 150 -7.13 18.20 -12.13
CA ASN A 150 -5.92 18.71 -12.78
C ASN A 150 -5.04 19.52 -11.81
N HIS A 151 -5.65 20.24 -10.86
CA HIS A 151 -4.91 20.96 -9.83
C HIS A 151 -4.26 20.00 -8.82
N VAL A 152 -4.98 18.95 -8.39
CA VAL A 152 -4.41 17.87 -7.56
C VAL A 152 -3.21 17.23 -8.26
N GLN A 153 -3.34 16.84 -9.53
CA GLN A 153 -2.25 16.24 -10.31
C GLN A 153 -1.04 17.18 -10.42
N LYS A 154 -1.27 18.49 -10.49
CA LYS A 154 -0.21 19.49 -10.45
C LYS A 154 0.48 19.53 -9.08
N LEU A 155 -0.27 19.53 -7.98
CA LEU A 155 0.29 19.47 -6.62
C LEU A 155 1.11 18.19 -6.42
N VAL A 156 0.63 17.04 -6.94
CA VAL A 156 1.37 15.77 -6.96
C VAL A 156 2.69 15.92 -7.72
N SER A 157 2.65 16.53 -8.91
CA SER A 157 3.85 16.79 -9.72
C SER A 157 4.85 17.73 -9.03
N ASP A 158 4.33 18.71 -8.27
CA ASP A 158 5.11 19.65 -7.47
C ASP A 158 5.57 19.05 -6.11
N GLN A 159 5.26 17.76 -5.86
CA GLN A 159 5.56 17.01 -4.63
C GLN A 159 4.89 17.60 -3.37
N GLU A 160 3.84 18.40 -3.53
CA GLU A 160 3.03 18.97 -2.45
C GLU A 160 1.94 17.98 -2.01
N PHE A 161 2.35 16.74 -1.65
CA PHE A 161 1.43 15.63 -1.43
C PHE A 161 0.39 15.86 -0.33
N ASP A 162 0.73 16.56 0.75
CA ASP A 162 -0.25 16.84 1.82
C ASP A 162 -1.37 17.76 1.32
N LYS A 163 -1.05 18.76 0.49
CA LYS A 163 -2.08 19.63 -0.10
C LYS A 163 -2.90 18.90 -1.16
N ALA A 164 -2.23 18.05 -1.96
CA ALA A 164 -2.90 17.20 -2.94
C ALA A 164 -3.91 16.27 -2.27
N ASP A 165 -3.53 15.65 -1.14
CA ASP A 165 -4.35 14.75 -0.33
C ASP A 165 -5.58 15.48 0.26
N ASP A 166 -5.37 16.68 0.80
CA ASP A 166 -6.45 17.53 1.32
C ASP A 166 -7.47 17.90 0.22
N GLU A 167 -7.00 18.33 -0.96
CA GLU A 167 -7.88 18.71 -2.07
C GLU A 167 -8.58 17.49 -2.70
N LEU A 168 -7.87 16.37 -2.86
CA LEU A 168 -8.44 15.14 -3.39
C LEU A 168 -9.51 14.56 -2.46
N SER A 169 -9.32 14.67 -1.14
CA SER A 169 -10.31 14.24 -0.14
C SER A 169 -11.64 14.99 -0.29
N VAL A 170 -11.58 16.31 -0.52
CA VAL A 170 -12.78 17.12 -0.80
C VAL A 170 -13.42 16.69 -2.12
N LEU A 171 -12.63 16.49 -3.16
CA LEU A 171 -13.13 16.06 -4.47
C LEU A 171 -13.78 14.67 -4.40
N LYS A 172 -13.23 13.75 -3.60
CA LYS A 172 -13.76 12.42 -3.34
C LYS A 172 -15.14 12.49 -2.69
N GLU A 173 -15.29 13.28 -1.62
CA GLU A 173 -16.58 13.49 -0.95
C GLU A 173 -17.63 14.06 -1.91
N GLN A 174 -17.25 15.03 -2.75
CA GLN A 174 -18.14 15.59 -3.77
C GLN A 174 -18.54 14.52 -4.80
N SER A 175 -17.61 13.70 -5.27
CA SER A 175 -17.84 12.65 -6.28
C SER A 175 -18.81 11.55 -5.83
N GLU A 176 -18.92 11.30 -4.52
CA GLU A 176 -19.83 10.31 -3.94
C GLU A 176 -21.30 10.77 -4.01
N THR A 177 -21.53 12.08 -4.08
CA THR A 177 -22.88 12.66 -4.17
C THR A 177 -23.40 12.81 -5.60
N GLU A 178 -22.51 12.76 -6.59
CA GLU A 178 -22.83 12.92 -8.00
C GLU A 178 -23.17 11.58 -8.67
N THR A 179 -24.37 11.49 -9.21
CA THR A 179 -24.86 10.31 -9.95
C THR A 179 -24.85 10.59 -11.44
N GLY A 180 -24.20 9.75 -12.24
CA GLY A 180 -24.14 9.90 -13.70
C GLY A 180 -22.92 9.22 -14.31
N ALA A 181 -23.00 8.91 -15.60
CA ALA A 181 -21.92 8.26 -16.33
C ALA A 181 -20.68 9.16 -16.47
N LEU A 182 -20.87 10.48 -16.55
CA LEU A 182 -19.78 11.46 -16.59
C LEU A 182 -18.88 11.40 -15.35
N PHE A 183 -19.43 11.01 -14.19
CA PHE A 183 -18.70 10.98 -12.92
C PHE A 183 -18.07 9.63 -12.58
N GLU A 184 -18.39 8.56 -13.33
CA GLU A 184 -17.77 7.25 -13.13
C GLU A 184 -16.26 7.30 -13.37
N SER A 185 -15.84 7.94 -14.47
CA SER A 185 -14.41 8.08 -14.78
C SER A 185 -13.66 8.92 -13.73
N PHE A 186 -14.30 9.94 -13.15
CA PHE A 186 -13.67 10.72 -12.08
C PHE A 186 -13.42 9.91 -10.83
N ARG A 187 -14.35 9.03 -10.43
CA ARG A 187 -14.15 8.16 -9.26
C ARG A 187 -12.96 7.21 -9.46
N ASP A 188 -12.83 6.65 -10.66
CA ASP A 188 -11.68 5.80 -10.98
C ASP A 188 -10.37 6.59 -10.95
N GLN A 189 -10.35 7.80 -11.53
CA GLN A 189 -9.17 8.67 -11.50
C GLN A 189 -8.80 9.12 -10.08
N ILE A 190 -9.79 9.42 -9.23
CA ILE A 190 -9.59 9.78 -7.83
C ILE A 190 -8.91 8.63 -7.07
N VAL A 191 -9.34 7.38 -7.29
CA VAL A 191 -8.70 6.21 -6.66
C VAL A 191 -7.24 6.07 -7.11
N VAL A 192 -6.97 6.22 -8.42
CA VAL A 192 -5.60 6.17 -8.94
C VAL A 192 -4.73 7.27 -8.34
N GLU A 193 -5.27 8.49 -8.21
CA GLU A 193 -4.52 9.61 -7.67
C GLU A 193 -4.30 9.51 -6.15
N GLU A 194 -5.25 8.92 -5.42
CA GLU A 194 -5.10 8.58 -3.99
C GLU A 194 -3.96 7.57 -3.77
N GLU A 195 -3.87 6.54 -4.61
CA GLU A 195 -2.73 5.60 -4.59
C GLU A 195 -1.40 6.33 -4.90
N THR A 196 -1.39 7.20 -5.91
CA THR A 196 -0.21 7.96 -6.34
C THR A 196 0.30 8.90 -5.25
N ILE A 197 -0.60 9.64 -4.60
CA ILE A 197 -0.29 10.50 -3.46
C ILE A 197 0.28 9.67 -2.31
N THR A 198 -0.37 8.55 -1.97
CA THR A 198 0.07 7.66 -0.89
C THR A 198 1.51 7.16 -1.15
N ILE A 199 1.79 6.69 -2.37
CA ILE A 199 3.11 6.25 -2.79
C ILE A 199 4.13 7.38 -2.68
N GLY A 200 3.77 8.58 -3.14
CA GLY A 200 4.62 9.78 -3.05
C GLY A 200 4.99 10.17 -1.61
N LYS A 201 4.01 10.16 -0.69
CA LYS A 201 4.24 10.43 0.74
C LYS A 201 5.19 9.42 1.35
N ILE A 202 4.95 8.13 1.10
CA ILE A 202 5.83 7.05 1.59
C ILE A 202 7.25 7.27 1.07
N LYS A 203 7.42 7.59 -0.21
CA LYS A 203 8.74 7.81 -0.83
C LYS A 203 9.52 8.95 -0.17
N LEU A 204 8.87 10.06 0.19
CA LEU A 204 9.52 11.16 0.92
C LEU A 204 9.91 10.78 2.35
N GLU A 205 9.14 9.90 2.99
CA GLU A 205 9.35 9.51 4.38
C GLU A 205 10.42 8.43 4.55
N ILE A 206 10.60 7.52 3.59
CA ILE A 206 11.47 6.33 3.71
C ILE A 206 12.84 6.64 4.31
N ASP A 207 13.51 7.68 3.81
CA ASP A 207 14.86 8.02 4.25
C ASP A 207 14.93 8.55 5.69
N SER A 208 13.82 9.12 6.19
CA SER A 208 13.70 9.63 7.55
C SER A 208 13.33 8.56 8.57
N LEU A 209 12.82 7.41 8.12
CA LEU A 209 12.46 6.31 8.99
C LEU A 209 13.71 5.58 9.48
N SER A 210 13.87 5.48 10.80
CA SER A 210 15.05 4.94 11.46
C SER A 210 14.79 3.62 12.21
N THR A 211 13.59 3.04 12.09
CA THR A 211 13.24 1.79 12.78
C THR A 211 12.61 0.79 11.82
N VAL A 212 12.92 -0.49 12.06
CA VAL A 212 12.33 -1.61 11.29
C VAL A 212 10.80 -1.61 11.39
N ASP A 213 10.24 -1.28 12.56
CA ASP A 213 8.78 -1.28 12.77
C ASP A 213 8.07 -0.19 11.96
N ALA A 214 8.67 1.00 11.85
CA ALA A 214 8.09 2.09 11.06
C ALA A 214 8.07 1.75 9.57
N LEU A 215 9.16 1.15 9.08
CA LEU A 215 9.26 0.65 7.70
C LEU A 215 8.27 -0.49 7.43
N ALA A 216 8.11 -1.42 8.38
CA ALA A 216 7.14 -2.51 8.29
C ALA A 216 5.69 -2.01 8.22
N ASN A 217 5.36 -0.95 8.97
CA ASN A 217 4.05 -0.32 8.88
C ASN A 217 3.77 0.21 7.46
N ARG A 218 4.77 0.82 6.81
CA ARG A 218 4.65 1.28 5.42
C ARG A 218 4.53 0.13 4.43
N LEU A 219 5.24 -0.99 4.62
CA LEU A 219 5.03 -2.19 3.79
C LEU A 219 3.58 -2.65 3.81
N SER A 220 2.93 -2.66 4.98
CA SER A 220 1.52 -3.05 5.11
C SER A 220 0.58 -2.09 4.37
N THR A 221 0.85 -0.78 4.40
CA THR A 221 0.09 0.21 3.59
C THR A 221 0.19 -0.09 2.10
N LEU A 222 1.35 -0.55 1.62
CA LEU A 222 1.57 -0.90 0.21
C LEU A 222 0.93 -2.24 -0.20
N GLU A 223 0.40 -3.04 0.72
CA GLU A 223 -0.26 -4.32 0.37
C GLU A 223 -1.64 -4.11 -0.25
N SER A 224 -2.32 -3.00 0.09
CA SER A 224 -3.65 -2.68 -0.43
C SER A 224 -3.65 -1.88 -1.73
N LEU A 225 -2.48 -1.44 -2.20
CA LEU A 225 -2.35 -0.60 -3.40
C LEU A 225 -2.10 -1.45 -4.65
N SER A 226 -2.62 -1.00 -5.80
CA SER A 226 -2.58 -1.74 -7.06
C SER A 226 -1.66 -1.15 -8.13
N SER A 227 -1.10 0.04 -7.89
CA SER A 227 -0.14 0.71 -8.79
C SER A 227 1.11 -0.12 -9.11
N SER A 228 1.60 0.02 -10.34
CA SER A 228 2.84 -0.63 -10.81
C SER A 228 4.10 -0.15 -10.10
N GLU A 229 4.08 1.02 -9.44
CA GLU A 229 5.23 1.57 -8.71
C GLU A 229 5.43 0.92 -7.33
N VAL A 230 4.42 0.19 -6.84
CA VAL A 230 4.41 -0.42 -5.50
C VAL A 230 5.59 -1.36 -5.28
N ASP A 231 5.94 -2.18 -6.27
CA ASP A 231 7.00 -3.18 -6.14
C ASP A 231 8.39 -2.54 -5.98
N GLU A 232 8.63 -1.41 -6.65
CA GLU A 232 9.88 -0.66 -6.52
C GLU A 232 10.01 -0.09 -5.11
N ILE A 233 8.95 0.52 -4.60
CA ILE A 233 8.95 1.10 -3.25
C ILE A 233 9.05 0.02 -2.17
N LYS A 234 8.38 -1.12 -2.34
CA LYS A 234 8.55 -2.29 -1.45
C LYS A 234 10.02 -2.72 -1.39
N THR A 235 10.70 -2.77 -2.53
CA THR A 235 12.13 -3.10 -2.60
C THR A 235 12.97 -2.08 -1.84
N GLN A 236 12.74 -0.78 -2.06
CA GLN A 236 13.44 0.29 -1.33
C GLN A 236 13.26 0.19 0.19
N ILE A 237 12.04 -0.08 0.66
CA ILE A 237 11.76 -0.26 2.09
C ILE A 237 12.48 -1.49 2.63
N LEU A 238 12.44 -2.62 1.92
CA LEU A 238 13.12 -3.86 2.35
C LEU A 238 14.65 -3.66 2.42
N ASP A 239 15.24 -2.96 1.47
CA ASP A 239 16.67 -2.64 1.50
C ASP A 239 17.01 -1.68 2.64
N LYS A 240 16.14 -0.72 2.94
CA LYS A 240 16.30 0.16 4.11
C LYS A 240 16.20 -0.61 5.43
N ILE A 241 15.32 -1.61 5.53
CA ILE A 241 15.26 -2.51 6.68
C ILE A 241 16.60 -3.22 6.87
N VAL A 242 17.17 -3.80 5.80
CA VAL A 242 18.49 -4.45 5.84
C VAL A 242 19.58 -3.50 6.32
N GLN A 243 19.58 -2.26 5.82
CA GLN A 243 20.54 -1.24 6.23
C GLN A 243 20.43 -0.95 7.75
N ILE A 244 19.24 -0.59 8.23
CA ILE A 244 19.03 -0.23 9.65
C ILE A 244 19.33 -1.41 10.57
N THR A 245 18.97 -2.63 10.17
CA THR A 245 19.33 -3.85 10.90
C THR A 245 20.85 -3.97 11.04
N ASN A 246 21.62 -3.78 9.98
CA ASN A 246 23.09 -3.85 10.03
C ASN A 246 23.70 -2.74 10.90
N ASP A 247 23.17 -1.52 10.82
CA ASP A 247 23.63 -0.38 11.61
C ASP A 247 23.41 -0.65 13.11
N LEU A 248 22.21 -1.09 13.49
CA LEU A 248 21.86 -1.40 14.89
C LEU A 248 22.67 -2.59 15.45
N VAL A 249 22.85 -3.63 14.65
CA VAL A 249 23.71 -4.77 15.03
C VAL A 249 25.14 -4.32 15.29
N THR A 250 25.66 -3.38 14.50
CA THR A 250 27.01 -2.85 14.70
C THR A 250 27.14 -2.14 16.05
N GLU A 251 26.13 -1.37 16.44
CA GLU A 251 26.07 -0.71 17.75
C GLU A 251 25.98 -1.72 18.91
N GLN A 252 25.11 -2.73 18.79
CA GLN A 252 24.93 -3.78 19.80
C GLN A 252 26.22 -4.59 20.03
N LEU A 253 26.92 -4.94 18.95
CA LEU A 253 28.20 -5.65 19.06
C LEU A 253 29.30 -4.82 19.73
N ALA A 254 29.30 -3.49 19.53
CA ALA A 254 30.24 -2.61 20.23
C ALA A 254 30.05 -2.62 21.76
N ASN A 255 28.86 -3.01 22.23
CA ASN A 255 28.51 -3.15 23.64
C ASN A 255 28.51 -4.62 24.12
N SER A 256 28.97 -5.57 23.29
CA SER A 256 28.94 -7.01 23.57
C SER A 256 27.51 -7.59 23.78
N GLU A 257 26.50 -6.94 23.22
CA GLU A 257 25.08 -7.33 23.30
C GLU A 257 24.72 -8.34 22.19
N PHE A 258 25.32 -9.53 22.24
CA PHE A 258 25.18 -10.54 21.18
C PHE A 258 23.75 -11.09 21.04
N ALA A 259 22.99 -11.20 22.12
CA ALA A 259 21.63 -11.73 22.08
C ALA A 259 20.68 -10.75 21.38
N GLU A 260 20.82 -9.46 21.70
CA GLU A 260 20.09 -8.35 21.11
C GLU A 260 20.43 -8.18 19.62
N ALA A 261 21.70 -8.34 19.26
CA ALA A 261 22.15 -8.37 17.87
C ALA A 261 21.46 -9.48 17.06
N LEU A 262 21.41 -10.70 17.59
CA LEU A 262 20.75 -11.82 16.92
C LEU A 262 19.24 -11.63 16.79
N ASP A 263 18.57 -11.10 17.81
CA ASP A 263 17.13 -10.76 17.74
C ASP A 263 16.87 -9.71 16.67
N THR A 264 17.70 -8.67 16.60
CA THR A 264 17.62 -7.60 15.60
C THR A 264 17.78 -8.14 14.18
N ILE A 265 18.72 -9.07 13.96
CA ILE A 265 18.89 -9.72 12.66
C ILE A 265 17.69 -10.60 12.31
N ASN A 266 17.20 -11.41 13.25
CA ASN A 266 16.03 -12.26 13.02
C ASN A 266 14.78 -11.43 12.69
N LYS A 267 14.63 -10.26 13.31
CA LYS A 267 13.57 -9.31 12.98
C LYS A 267 13.71 -8.80 11.53
N GLY A 268 14.90 -8.40 11.10
CA GLY A 268 15.16 -8.03 9.70
C GLY A 268 14.84 -9.16 8.71
N LEU A 269 15.29 -10.39 9.02
CA LEU A 269 15.02 -11.60 8.23
C LEU A 269 13.53 -11.98 8.21
N SER A 270 12.73 -11.57 9.19
CA SER A 270 11.27 -11.81 9.15
C SER A 270 10.59 -11.06 7.98
N TYR A 271 11.19 -9.96 7.52
CA TYR A 271 10.72 -9.21 6.35
C TYR A 271 11.44 -9.60 5.06
N LYS A 272 12.74 -9.88 5.13
CA LYS A 272 13.56 -10.29 3.96
C LYS A 272 14.29 -11.61 4.25
N THR A 273 13.53 -12.71 4.20
CA THR A 273 13.93 -14.04 4.72
C THR A 273 15.19 -14.63 4.11
N ASN A 274 15.47 -14.36 2.84
CA ASN A 274 16.64 -14.89 2.14
C ASN A 274 17.66 -13.78 1.80
N ASP A 275 17.72 -12.73 2.62
CA ASP A 275 18.74 -11.69 2.43
C ASP A 275 20.13 -12.23 2.79
N GLU A 276 21.01 -12.32 1.80
CA GLU A 276 22.35 -12.89 1.95
C GLU A 276 23.19 -12.13 2.99
N GLN A 277 23.08 -10.80 3.03
CA GLN A 277 23.86 -9.97 3.96
C GLN A 277 23.45 -10.22 5.41
N LEU A 278 22.15 -10.28 5.69
CA LEU A 278 21.66 -10.56 7.04
C LEU A 278 21.99 -12.00 7.49
N LEU A 279 21.95 -12.97 6.60
CA LEU A 279 22.32 -14.36 6.91
C LEU A 279 23.80 -14.50 7.21
N GLU A 280 24.67 -13.87 6.40
CA GLU A 280 26.11 -13.84 6.65
C GLU A 280 26.42 -13.11 7.96
N ARG A 281 25.80 -11.95 8.19
CA ARG A 281 25.97 -11.18 9.43
C ARG A 281 25.54 -11.99 10.65
N LYS A 282 24.45 -12.76 10.56
CA LYS A 282 24.00 -13.66 11.64
C LYS A 282 25.07 -14.69 11.98
N ALA A 283 25.62 -15.37 10.97
CA ALA A 283 26.65 -16.38 11.16
C ALA A 283 27.90 -15.77 11.83
N GLN A 284 28.32 -14.58 11.39
CA GLN A 284 29.44 -13.86 11.99
C GLN A 284 29.18 -13.54 13.47
N VAL A 285 27.98 -13.05 13.81
CA VAL A 285 27.63 -12.74 15.21
C VAL A 285 27.61 -13.99 16.08
N GLU A 286 27.13 -15.13 15.57
CA GLU A 286 27.16 -16.41 16.28
C GLU A 286 28.60 -16.90 16.53
N GLU A 287 29.50 -16.74 15.55
CA GLU A 287 30.93 -17.06 15.69
C GLU A 287 31.64 -16.14 16.69
N ASP A 288 31.43 -14.82 16.57
CA ASP A 288 32.01 -13.82 17.46
C ASP A 288 31.57 -14.03 18.91
N LYS A 289 30.29 -14.37 19.11
CA LYS A 289 29.75 -14.71 20.43
C LYS A 289 30.47 -15.91 21.03
N LEU A 290 30.65 -16.99 20.25
CA LEU A 290 31.33 -18.19 20.72
C LEU A 290 32.79 -17.88 21.10
N ALA A 291 33.51 -17.15 20.24
CA ALA A 291 34.88 -16.76 20.50
C ALA A 291 35.01 -15.88 21.76
N PHE A 292 34.06 -14.97 21.99
CA PHE A 292 34.00 -14.15 23.20
C PHE A 292 33.78 -14.99 24.46
N GLU A 293 32.83 -15.93 24.43
CA GLU A 293 32.53 -16.83 25.55
C GLU A 293 33.73 -17.73 25.89
N GLU A 294 34.40 -18.30 24.88
CA GLU A 294 35.61 -19.11 25.06
C GLU A 294 36.78 -18.29 25.64
N ALA A 295 36.97 -17.06 25.17
CA ALA A 295 38.00 -16.16 25.68
C ALA A 295 37.74 -15.78 27.15
N GLN A 296 36.48 -15.53 27.51
CA GLN A 296 36.08 -15.24 28.88
C GLN A 296 36.32 -16.45 29.80
N GLU A 297 35.89 -17.65 29.39
CA GLU A 297 36.11 -18.86 30.18
C GLU A 297 37.60 -19.13 30.40
N LYS A 298 38.42 -18.96 29.35
CA LYS A 298 39.87 -19.11 29.46
C LYS A 298 40.47 -18.10 30.43
N SER A 299 40.05 -16.83 30.36
CA SER A 299 40.50 -15.79 31.29
C SER A 299 40.13 -16.12 32.73
N ASP A 300 38.92 -16.62 32.97
CA ASP A 300 38.46 -17.00 34.31
C ASP A 300 39.24 -18.21 34.86
N GLN A 301 39.57 -19.18 34.00
CA GLN A 301 40.41 -20.32 34.36
C GLN A 301 41.84 -19.88 34.70
N GLU A 302 42.41 -18.97 33.91
CA GLU A 302 43.75 -18.41 34.16
C GLU A 302 43.77 -17.60 35.47
N ASP A 303 42.76 -16.77 35.76
CA ASP A 303 42.66 -16.06 37.06
C ASP A 303 42.60 -17.04 38.23
N LEU A 304 41.75 -18.07 38.14
CA LEU A 304 41.64 -19.08 39.18
C LEU A 304 42.96 -19.82 39.42
N HIS A 305 43.62 -20.24 38.34
CA HIS A 305 44.93 -20.89 38.39
C HIS A 305 45.97 -19.98 39.05
N ASN A 306 46.06 -18.73 38.61
CA ASN A 306 46.97 -17.75 39.18
C ASN A 306 46.73 -17.55 40.68
N ARG A 307 45.48 -17.57 41.13
CA ARG A 307 45.10 -17.38 42.54
C ARG A 307 45.27 -18.60 43.43
N THR A 308 45.41 -19.80 42.89
CA THR A 308 45.34 -21.03 43.70
C THR A 308 46.49 -22.01 43.47
N ALA A 309 47.14 -21.96 42.31
CA ALA A 309 48.12 -22.96 41.88
C ALA A 309 49.26 -22.34 41.03
N ALA A 310 49.65 -21.10 41.33
CA ALA A 310 50.67 -20.34 40.60
C ALA A 310 52.11 -20.79 40.85
N VAL A 311 52.36 -21.67 41.82
CA VAL A 311 53.71 -22.17 42.15
C VAL A 311 53.69 -23.66 42.42
N GLU A 312 54.73 -24.34 41.98
CA GLU A 312 54.96 -25.77 42.22
C GLU A 312 56.34 -25.98 42.85
N LEU A 313 56.38 -26.61 44.03
CA LEU A 313 57.63 -26.95 44.72
C LEU A 313 58.31 -28.12 44.00
N THR A 314 59.49 -27.89 43.43
CA THR A 314 60.21 -28.86 42.60
C THR A 314 61.25 -29.67 43.38
N SER A 315 61.84 -29.07 44.42
CA SER A 315 62.76 -29.76 45.34
C SER A 315 62.69 -29.18 46.73
N PHE A 316 62.88 -30.03 47.74
CA PHE A 316 63.03 -29.61 49.12
C PHE A 316 63.88 -30.62 49.89
N THR A 317 64.89 -30.13 50.60
CA THR A 317 65.79 -30.91 51.45
C THR A 317 66.00 -30.19 52.77
N ALA A 318 66.10 -30.95 53.85
CA ALA A 318 66.42 -30.45 55.18
C ALA A 318 67.40 -31.41 55.85
N GLU A 319 68.51 -30.88 56.35
CA GLU A 319 69.61 -31.66 56.91
C GLU A 319 70.04 -31.10 58.27
N LEU A 320 70.31 -32.00 59.23
CA LEU A 320 70.87 -31.66 60.53
C LEU A 320 72.40 -31.60 60.43
N ASN A 321 72.96 -30.50 60.89
CA ASN A 321 74.38 -30.20 60.78
C ASN A 321 75.12 -30.61 62.07
N GLU A 322 76.45 -30.78 61.99
CA GLU A 322 77.28 -31.19 63.14
C GLU A 322 77.20 -30.24 64.35
N ASN A 323 76.76 -28.99 64.13
CA ASN A 323 76.59 -27.96 65.17
C ASN A 323 75.24 -28.04 65.90
N GLY A 324 74.33 -28.93 65.49
CA GLY A 324 72.99 -29.04 66.05
C GLY A 324 71.93 -28.17 65.37
N ASP A 325 72.28 -27.47 64.30
CA ASP A 325 71.37 -26.64 63.50
C ASP A 325 70.78 -27.44 62.33
N VAL A 326 69.59 -27.09 61.88
CA VAL A 326 68.96 -27.68 60.68
C VAL A 326 68.98 -26.67 59.56
N SER A 327 69.70 -26.96 58.48
CA SER A 327 69.64 -26.18 57.25
C SER A 327 68.67 -26.83 56.27
N PHE A 328 67.88 -26.02 55.59
CA PHE A 328 67.00 -26.49 54.53
C PHE A 328 67.11 -25.60 53.30
N GLU A 329 66.90 -26.21 52.14
CA GLU A 329 66.84 -25.53 50.86
C GLU A 329 65.68 -26.08 50.03
N GLY A 330 65.11 -25.22 49.21
CA GLY A 330 64.05 -25.62 48.29
C GLY A 330 64.06 -24.79 47.02
N SER A 331 63.53 -25.39 45.97
CA SER A 331 63.32 -24.76 44.69
C SER A 331 61.87 -24.95 44.27
N LEU A 332 61.34 -23.99 43.55
CA LEU A 332 60.01 -24.02 42.99
C LEU A 332 60.02 -23.42 41.58
N ILE A 333 58.96 -23.67 40.84
CA ILE A 333 58.73 -23.05 39.53
C ILE A 333 57.40 -22.29 39.55
N SER A 334 57.38 -21.12 38.92
CA SER A 334 56.17 -20.35 38.66
C SER A 334 55.39 -21.03 37.53
N THR A 335 54.19 -21.50 37.85
CA THR A 335 53.22 -22.03 36.89
C THR A 335 52.16 -21.00 36.51
N ALA A 336 52.22 -19.78 37.07
CA ALA A 336 51.30 -18.68 36.78
C ALA A 336 51.34 -18.26 35.30
N THR A 337 50.26 -17.65 34.81
CA THR A 337 50.19 -17.03 33.47
C THR A 337 50.59 -15.55 33.47
N ILE A 338 50.79 -14.96 34.65
CA ILE A 338 51.22 -13.57 34.87
C ILE A 338 52.36 -13.54 35.89
N PRO A 339 53.13 -12.43 35.99
CA PRO A 339 54.18 -12.30 37.00
C PRO A 339 53.61 -12.35 38.41
N ILE A 340 54.35 -12.97 39.33
CA ILE A 340 54.01 -13.04 40.75
C ILE A 340 55.14 -12.49 41.62
N TYR A 341 54.77 -11.85 42.73
CA TYR A 341 55.68 -11.03 43.55
C TYR A 341 55.67 -11.44 45.02
N SER A 342 56.75 -11.09 45.73
CA SER A 342 56.89 -11.20 47.19
C SER A 342 56.54 -12.59 47.73
N LEU A 343 57.07 -13.62 47.07
CA LEU A 343 56.76 -14.98 47.41
C LEU A 343 57.32 -15.35 48.79
N THR A 344 56.48 -15.98 49.62
CA THR A 344 56.83 -16.40 50.98
C THR A 344 56.45 -17.86 51.19
N ALA A 345 57.42 -18.70 51.53
CA ALA A 345 57.19 -20.09 51.90
C ALA A 345 57.09 -20.20 53.43
N PHE A 346 56.00 -20.79 53.90
CA PHE A 346 55.76 -21.09 55.31
C PHE A 346 56.08 -22.55 55.58
N TYR A 347 56.82 -22.81 56.67
CA TYR A 347 57.26 -24.14 57.04
C TYR A 347 56.91 -24.46 58.49
N ALA A 348 56.63 -25.74 58.75
CA ALA A 348 56.37 -26.29 60.07
C ALA A 348 57.45 -27.32 60.41
N VAL A 349 57.84 -27.37 61.68
CA VAL A 349 58.89 -28.27 62.18
C VAL A 349 58.28 -29.23 63.20
N TYR A 350 58.56 -30.52 63.02
CA TYR A 350 58.06 -31.60 63.86
C TYR A 350 59.22 -32.42 64.43
N ASP A 351 59.06 -32.93 65.65
CA ASP A 351 60.03 -33.85 66.24
C ASP A 351 59.96 -35.26 65.62
N ALA A 352 60.84 -36.15 66.05
CA ALA A 352 60.87 -37.55 65.61
C ALA A 352 59.59 -38.36 65.90
N ASN A 353 58.70 -37.87 66.78
CA ASN A 353 57.40 -38.49 67.08
C ASN A 353 56.26 -37.86 66.26
N GLY A 354 56.55 -36.87 65.41
CA GLY A 354 55.57 -36.11 64.65
C GLY A 354 54.84 -35.04 65.47
N GLN A 355 55.37 -34.66 66.64
CA GLN A 355 54.80 -33.57 67.44
C GLN A 355 55.28 -32.22 66.89
N PHE A 356 54.34 -31.30 66.67
CA PHE A 356 54.62 -29.93 66.26
C PHE A 356 55.54 -29.23 67.27
N LEU A 357 56.60 -28.59 66.77
CA LEU A 357 57.53 -27.79 67.55
C LEU A 357 57.23 -26.30 67.38
N PHE A 358 57.31 -25.81 66.15
CA PHE A 358 57.03 -24.42 65.78
C PHE A 358 56.86 -24.28 64.26
N GLU A 359 56.50 -23.08 63.81
CA GLU A 359 56.39 -22.68 62.40
C GLU A 359 57.21 -21.42 62.12
N GLY A 360 57.58 -21.21 60.86
CA GLY A 360 58.32 -20.06 60.40
C GLY A 360 58.04 -19.76 58.92
N PHE A 361 58.75 -18.79 58.38
CA PHE A 361 58.67 -18.43 56.98
C PHE A 361 60.04 -18.05 56.42
N VAL A 362 60.16 -18.15 55.09
CA VAL A 362 61.33 -17.72 54.33
C VAL A 362 60.86 -17.07 53.03
N TYR A 363 61.60 -16.07 52.57
CA TYR A 363 61.36 -15.44 51.27
C TYR A 363 61.99 -16.28 50.16
N ILE A 364 61.32 -16.27 49.01
CA ILE A 364 61.82 -16.91 47.79
C ILE A 364 62.52 -15.84 46.96
N ASP A 365 63.71 -16.18 46.47
CA ASP A 365 64.51 -15.37 45.56
C ASP A 365 64.44 -15.94 44.12
N PRO A 366 64.35 -15.09 43.09
CA PRO A 366 64.21 -13.63 43.14
C PRO A 366 62.83 -13.18 43.61
N TYR A 367 62.72 -11.90 44.01
CA TYR A 367 61.49 -11.27 44.52
C TYR A 367 60.28 -11.36 43.56
N THR A 368 60.54 -11.42 42.25
CA THR A 368 59.55 -11.54 41.18
C THR A 368 59.85 -12.79 40.36
N LEU A 369 58.83 -13.59 40.08
CA LEU A 369 58.92 -14.70 39.14
C LEU A 369 57.99 -14.45 37.94
N GLU A 370 58.55 -14.44 36.75
CA GLU A 370 57.78 -14.48 35.50
C GLU A 370 57.17 -15.89 35.29
N PRO A 371 56.19 -16.04 34.37
CA PRO A 371 55.69 -17.36 33.98
C PRO A 371 56.81 -18.32 33.57
N GLY A 372 56.97 -19.42 34.32
CA GLY A 372 57.99 -20.44 34.09
C GLY A 372 59.34 -20.20 34.78
N ASP A 373 59.52 -19.09 35.48
CA ASP A 373 60.75 -18.82 36.23
C ASP A 373 60.90 -19.73 37.45
N GLU A 374 62.15 -20.02 37.80
CA GLU A 374 62.49 -20.76 39.02
C GLU A 374 62.76 -19.81 40.18
N GLY A 375 62.24 -20.16 41.35
CA GLY A 375 62.53 -19.51 42.61
C GLY A 375 63.24 -20.46 43.58
N TYR A 376 64.08 -19.90 44.46
CA TYR A 376 64.89 -20.65 45.40
C TYR A 376 64.78 -20.03 46.79
N PHE A 377 64.83 -20.85 47.84
CA PHE A 377 64.89 -20.38 49.21
C PHE A 377 65.81 -21.26 50.05
N THR A 378 66.44 -20.66 51.04
CA THR A 378 67.27 -21.37 52.02
C THR A 378 66.98 -20.85 53.42
N GLY A 379 67.03 -21.72 54.42
CA GLY A 379 66.80 -21.35 55.80
C GLY A 379 67.69 -22.13 56.77
N LEU A 380 67.90 -21.55 57.94
CA LEU A 380 68.66 -22.13 59.04
C LEU A 380 67.82 -22.06 60.31
N ILE A 381 67.68 -23.20 60.98
CA ILE A 381 67.03 -23.32 62.28
C ILE A 381 68.12 -23.64 63.30
N GLU A 382 68.40 -22.69 64.18
CA GLU A 382 69.46 -22.82 65.18
C GLU A 382 69.02 -23.68 66.39
N ASP A 383 69.99 -24.36 67.02
CA ASP A 383 69.86 -25.03 68.32
C ASP A 383 68.80 -26.16 68.41
N VAL A 384 68.46 -26.83 67.30
CA VAL A 384 67.49 -27.95 67.28
C VAL A 384 68.02 -29.17 68.04
N ASN A 385 69.30 -29.52 67.84
CA ASN A 385 70.04 -30.60 68.52
C ASN A 385 69.39 -32.01 68.43
N GLN A 386 68.47 -32.22 67.49
CA GLN A 386 67.78 -33.48 67.23
C GLN A 386 67.36 -33.59 65.76
N GLU A 387 67.12 -34.80 65.26
CA GLU A 387 66.47 -34.99 63.97
C GLU A 387 65.02 -34.47 64.02
N VAL A 388 64.64 -33.72 63.00
CA VAL A 388 63.31 -33.13 62.84
C VAL A 388 62.83 -33.30 61.40
N THR A 389 61.51 -33.27 61.23
CA THR A 389 60.88 -33.16 59.91
C THR A 389 60.50 -31.70 59.68
N VAL A 390 60.96 -31.14 58.57
CA VAL A 390 60.53 -29.80 58.11
C VAL A 390 59.56 -30.01 56.95
N GLU A 391 58.42 -29.33 56.97
CA GLU A 391 57.38 -29.41 55.95
C GLU A 391 57.03 -28.01 55.46
N ILE A 392 57.10 -27.77 54.15
CA ILE A 392 56.51 -26.57 53.54
C ILE A 392 55.00 -26.81 53.41
N TYR A 393 54.21 -26.09 54.20
CA TYR A 393 52.76 -26.29 54.23
C TYR A 393 51.97 -25.22 53.49
N ASN A 394 52.58 -24.06 53.21
CA ASN A 394 51.93 -22.99 52.46
C ASN A 394 52.94 -22.11 51.74
N ILE A 395 52.60 -21.63 50.55
CA ILE A 395 53.36 -20.61 49.84
C ILE A 395 52.36 -19.52 49.45
N THR A 396 52.70 -18.25 49.71
CA THR A 396 51.85 -17.10 49.35
C THR A 396 52.57 -16.19 48.38
N TRP A 397 51.82 -15.52 47.52
CA TRP A 397 52.31 -14.60 46.50
C TRP A 397 51.30 -13.46 46.26
N TYR A 398 51.75 -12.44 45.54
CA TYR A 398 50.94 -11.27 45.14
C TYR A 398 51.00 -11.07 43.62
N PHE A 399 50.00 -10.38 43.05
CA PHE A 399 49.90 -10.07 41.60
C PHE A 399 50.27 -8.63 41.24
N ASP A 400 50.27 -7.74 42.23
CA ASP A 400 50.58 -6.32 42.09
C ASP A 400 51.70 -5.94 43.07
N GLU A 401 52.54 -4.98 42.67
CA GLU A 401 53.61 -4.41 43.52
C GLU A 401 53.10 -3.51 44.65
#